data_AF-A0A226BZ81-F1
#
_entry.id   AF-A0A226BZ81-F1
#
_cell.length_a   1.000
_cell.length_b   1.000
_cell.length_c   1.000
_cell.angle_alpha   90.00
_cell.angle_beta   90.00
_cell.angle_gamma   90.00
#
_symmetry.space_group_name_H-M   'P 1'
#
loop_
_entity.id
_entity.type
_entity.pdbx_description
1 polymer ?
#
loop_
_entity_poly.entity_id
_entity_poly.type
_entity_poly.pdbx_seq_one_letter_code
_entity_poly.pdbx_strand_id
1 'polypeptide(L)'
;MQNQISVTELIPYTPSEIAEEEYFFERIKIFINKVREERKELKNYRLYDVGLTIKENAIIVKLYFEWENTNETVEESDNSKVIDISEYL
;
A
#
# COMPACT_ATOMS: atom_id res chain seq x y z
N MET A 1 -15.60 -11.60 -11.85
CA MET A 1 -15.88 -10.70 -10.71
C MET A 1 -14.64 -9.88 -10.48
N GLN A 2 -14.78 -8.58 -10.25
CA GLN A 2 -13.63 -7.68 -10.12
C GLN A 2 -13.10 -7.79 -8.69
N ASN A 3 -12.18 -8.73 -8.47
CA ASN A 3 -11.62 -9.06 -7.15
C ASN A 3 -10.61 -8.01 -6.65
N GLN A 4 -10.57 -6.83 -7.28
CA GLN A 4 -9.56 -5.81 -7.03
C GLN A 4 -10.22 -4.47 -6.79
N ILE A 5 -9.75 -3.79 -5.75
CA ILE A 5 -10.13 -2.43 -5.39
C ILE A 5 -8.85 -1.60 -5.39
N SER A 6 -8.91 -0.37 -5.90
CA SER A 6 -7.82 0.58 -5.74
C SER A 6 -8.27 1.85 -5.05
N VAL A 7 -7.39 2.42 -4.23
CA VAL A 7 -7.57 3.72 -3.58
C VAL A 7 -6.42 4.62 -4.01
N THR A 8 -6.67 5.89 -4.26
CA THR A 8 -5.62 6.84 -4.67
C THR A 8 -5.66 8.07 -3.79
N GLU A 9 -4.49 8.51 -3.32
CA GLU A 9 -4.32 9.75 -2.56
C GLU A 9 -3.12 10.52 -3.11
N LEU A 10 -3.21 11.85 -3.04
CA LEU A 10 -2.16 12.76 -3.44
C LEU A 10 -1.43 13.24 -2.19
N ILE A 11 -0.14 12.93 -2.10
CA ILE A 11 0.74 13.31 -1.00
C ILE A 11 1.54 14.53 -1.47
N PRO A 12 1.22 15.75 -1.00
CA PRO A 12 2.00 16.94 -1.34
C PRO A 12 3.40 16.82 -0.73
N TYR A 13 4.39 17.37 -1.43
CA TYR A 13 5.75 17.51 -0.90
C TYR A 13 6.40 18.79 -1.45
N THR A 14 7.36 19.31 -0.70
CA THR A 14 8.27 20.38 -1.10
C THR A 14 9.53 19.81 -1.74
N PRO A 15 10.17 20.48 -2.70
CA PRO A 15 11.37 19.94 -3.36
C PRO A 15 12.50 19.51 -2.41
N SER A 16 12.57 20.04 -1.19
CA SER A 16 13.48 19.59 -0.13
C SER A 16 13.11 18.23 0.47
N GLU A 17 11.81 17.92 0.58
CA GLU A 17 11.30 16.65 1.12
C GLU A 17 11.45 15.49 0.12
N ILE A 18 11.73 15.75 -1.17
CA ILE A 18 11.85 14.69 -2.20
C ILE A 18 13.00 13.72 -1.93
N ALA A 19 14.04 14.17 -1.22
CA ALA A 19 15.20 13.36 -0.86
C ALA A 19 15.02 12.62 0.48
N GLU A 20 13.92 12.86 1.19
CA GLU A 20 13.65 12.29 2.50
C GLU A 20 12.79 11.02 2.34
N GLU A 21 13.43 9.88 2.12
CA GLU A 21 12.72 8.59 1.99
C GLU A 21 11.77 8.33 3.18
N GLU A 22 12.21 8.66 4.39
CA GLU A 22 11.45 8.49 5.63
C GLU A 22 10.13 9.28 5.61
N TYR A 23 10.13 10.49 5.04
CA TYR A 23 8.92 11.28 4.88
C TYR A 23 7.88 10.51 4.07
N PHE A 24 8.26 9.98 2.90
CA PHE A 24 7.32 9.27 2.05
C PHE A 24 6.84 7.96 2.65
N PHE A 25 7.72 7.21 3.32
CA PHE A 25 7.32 5.99 4.02
C PHE A 25 6.26 6.28 5.09
N GLU A 26 6.47 7.30 5.92
CA GLU A 26 5.50 7.69 6.95
C GLU A 26 4.18 8.14 6.34
N ARG A 27 4.20 8.95 5.27
CA ARG A 27 2.97 9.40 4.60
C ARG A 27 2.20 8.24 3.95
N ILE A 28 2.90 7.26 3.38
CA ILE A 28 2.27 6.05 2.81
C ILE A 28 1.66 5.19 3.92
N LYS A 29 2.35 4.99 5.06
CA LYS A 29 1.79 4.27 6.22
C LYS A 29 0.52 4.93 6.74
N ILE A 30 0.53 6.25 6.91
CA ILE A 30 -0.64 7.03 7.33
C ILE A 30 -1.79 6.82 6.34
N PHE A 31 -1.51 6.87 5.03
CA PHE A 31 -2.52 6.64 4.01
C PHE A 31 -3.10 5.22 4.08
N ILE A 32 -2.27 4.19 4.22
CA ILE A 32 -2.73 2.80 4.36
C ILE A 32 -3.63 2.64 5.60
N ASN A 33 -3.23 3.20 6.74
CA ASN A 33 -4.01 3.11 7.99
C ASN A 33 -5.35 3.82 7.85
N LYS A 34 -5.35 5.05 7.34
CA LYS A 34 -6.56 5.82 7.05
C LYS A 34 -7.53 5.03 6.16
N VAL A 35 -7.02 4.43 5.09
CA VAL A 35 -7.83 3.61 4.17
C VAL A 35 -8.42 2.39 4.88
N ARG A 36 -7.65 1.70 5.73
CA ARG A 36 -8.13 0.56 6.51
C ARG A 36 -9.22 0.95 7.52
N GLU A 37 -9.11 2.12 8.13
CA GLU A 37 -10.10 2.62 9.09
C GLU A 37 -11.39 3.09 8.41
N GLU A 38 -11.28 3.81 7.29
CA GLU A 38 -12.42 4.41 6.59
C GLU A 38 -13.18 3.41 5.72
N ARG A 39 -12.49 2.43 5.11
CA ARG A 39 -13.07 1.51 4.10
C ARG A 39 -13.29 0.12 4.69
N LYS A 40 -14.40 -0.04 5.42
CA LYS A 40 -14.78 -1.31 6.08
C LYS A 40 -14.92 -2.48 5.11
N GLU A 41 -15.22 -2.22 3.85
CA GLU A 41 -15.28 -3.22 2.78
C GLU A 41 -13.93 -3.88 2.49
N LEU A 42 -12.82 -3.24 2.85
CA LEU A 42 -11.47 -3.77 2.69
C LEU A 42 -11.09 -4.82 3.74
N LYS A 43 -11.97 -5.15 4.69
CA LYS A 43 -11.67 -6.11 5.77
C LYS A 43 -11.22 -7.48 5.25
N ASN A 44 -11.72 -7.90 4.09
CA ASN A 44 -11.36 -9.18 3.45
C ASN A 44 -10.47 -8.96 2.22
N TYR A 45 -9.84 -7.80 2.09
CA TYR A 45 -8.89 -7.51 1.03
C TYR A 45 -7.49 -7.33 1.61
N ARG A 46 -6.50 -7.91 0.93
CA ARG A 46 -5.09 -7.70 1.22
C ARG A 46 -4.53 -6.61 0.32
N LEU A 47 -3.71 -5.72 0.88
CA LEU A 47 -2.90 -4.80 0.07
C LEU A 47 -1.85 -5.62 -0.67
N TYR A 48 -1.91 -5.65 -2.00
CA TYR A 48 -1.00 -6.47 -2.82
C TYR A 48 0.06 -5.62 -3.55
N ASP A 49 -0.24 -4.35 -3.86
CA ASP A 49 0.68 -3.47 -4.56
C ASP A 49 0.44 -1.99 -4.21
N VAL A 50 1.49 -1.18 -4.40
CA VAL A 50 1.51 0.27 -4.19
C VAL A 50 2.14 0.95 -5.41
N GLY A 51 1.31 1.60 -6.21
CA GLY A 51 1.77 2.41 -7.34
C GLY A 51 2.13 3.83 -6.91
N LEU A 52 3.29 4.32 -7.36
CA LEU A 52 3.76 5.68 -7.11
C LEU A 52 3.90 6.43 -8.44
N THR A 53 3.39 7.66 -8.52
CA THR A 53 3.60 8.56 -9.66
C THR A 53 4.05 9.92 -9.15
N ILE A 54 5.30 10.28 -9.45
CA ILE A 54 5.91 11.54 -9.03
C ILE A 54 5.41 12.67 -9.95
N LYS A 55 5.01 13.80 -9.34
CA LYS A 55 4.70 15.09 -9.97
C LYS A 55 5.62 16.15 -9.36
N GLU A 56 5.69 17.34 -9.95
CA GLU A 56 6.65 18.38 -9.56
C GLU A 56 6.68 18.73 -8.05
N ASN A 57 5.54 18.57 -7.37
CA ASN A 57 5.28 19.02 -6.00
C ASN A 57 4.32 18.08 -5.24
N ALA A 58 4.13 16.85 -5.73
CA ALA A 58 3.34 15.83 -5.06
C ALA A 58 3.65 14.43 -5.59
N ILE A 59 3.41 13.41 -4.78
CA ILE A 59 3.36 12.01 -5.23
C ILE A 59 1.92 11.55 -5.23
N ILE A 60 1.48 10.96 -6.33
CA ILE A 60 0.22 10.22 -6.38
C ILE A 60 0.53 8.80 -5.94
N VAL A 61 -0.10 8.38 -4.83
CA VAL A 61 0.00 7.03 -4.29
C VAL A 61 -1.29 6.29 -4.58
N LYS A 62 -1.18 5.12 -5.20
CA LYS A 62 -2.31 4.25 -5.50
C LYS A 62 -2.12 2.90 -4.82
N LEU A 63 -2.95 2.62 -3.83
CA LEU A 63 -2.99 1.36 -3.11
C LEU A 63 -3.89 0.38 -3.87
N TYR A 64 -3.40 -0.82 -4.13
CA TYR A 64 -4.14 -1.88 -4.79
C TYR A 64 -4.43 -3.02 -3.82
N PHE A 65 -5.71 -3.33 -3.70
CA PHE A 65 -6.26 -4.32 -2.80
C PHE A 65 -6.83 -5.47 -3.61
N GLU A 66 -6.56 -6.70 -3.20
CA GLU A 66 -7.10 -7.91 -3.81
C GLU A 66 -7.88 -8.70 -2.77
N TRP A 67 -9.05 -9.22 -3.17
CA TRP A 67 -9.90 -10.01 -2.28
C TRP A 67 -9.16 -11.27 -1.87
N GLU A 68 -9.03 -11.48 -0.57
CA GLU A 68 -8.45 -12.68 0.00
C GLU A 68 -9.51 -13.79 -0.09
N ASN A 69 -9.58 -14.43 -1.26
CA ASN A 69 -10.28 -15.69 -1.40
C ASN A 69 -9.43 -16.72 -0.65
N THR A 70 -9.88 -17.16 0.52
CA THR A 70 -9.28 -18.27 1.26
C THR A 70 -9.30 -19.54 0.41
N ASN A 71 -8.30 -19.67 -0.45
CA ASN A 71 -7.87 -20.87 -1.14
C ASN A 71 -6.33 -20.84 -1.23
N GLU A 72 -5.67 -20.58 -0.10
CA GLU A 72 -4.29 -21.03 0.07
C GLU A 72 -4.32 -22.54 0.26
N THR A 73 -4.31 -23.27 -0.86
CA THR A 73 -3.55 -24.51 -0.87
C THR A 73 -2.10 -24.06 -0.80
N VAL A 74 -1.47 -24.35 0.32
CA VAL A 74 -0.05 -24.09 0.59
C VAL A 74 0.75 -24.80 -0.50
N GLU A 75 1.15 -24.08 -1.54
CA GLU A 75 2.24 -24.49 -2.42
C GLU A 75 3.39 -23.51 -2.18
N GLU A 76 4.51 -24.09 -1.75
CA GLU A 76 5.77 -23.45 -1.43
C GLU A 76 6.22 -22.50 -2.56
N SER A 77 5.89 -21.22 -2.44
CA SER A 77 6.46 -20.18 -3.28
C SER A 77 7.62 -19.53 -2.53
N ASP A 78 8.85 -19.85 -2.97
CA ASP A 78 10.13 -19.18 -2.70
C ASP A 78 10.07 -17.99 -1.72
N ASN A 79 10.48 -18.25 -0.48
CA ASN A 79 10.55 -17.30 0.65
C ASN A 79 11.56 -16.14 0.47
N SER A 80 12.12 -15.92 -0.72
CA SER A 80 13.15 -14.89 -0.94
C SER A 80 12.60 -13.48 -1.20
N LYS A 81 11.28 -13.27 -1.20
CA LYS A 81 10.66 -11.96 -1.50
C LYS A 81 9.57 -11.49 -0.52
N VAL A 82 9.25 -12.28 0.50
CA VAL A 82 8.25 -11.88 1.50
C VAL A 82 8.97 -11.04 2.56
N ILE A 83 8.85 -9.72 2.48
CA ILE A 83 9.23 -8.84 3.59
C ILE A 83 8.08 -8.89 4.58
N ASP A 84 8.27 -9.65 5.65
CA ASP A 84 7.38 -9.65 6.80
C ASP A 84 7.59 -8.37 7.60
N ILE A 85 6.66 -7.43 7.47
CA ILE A 85 6.74 -6.13 8.14
C ILE A 85 6.33 -6.18 9.62
N SER A 86 5.94 -7.35 10.14
CA SER A 86 5.63 -7.51 11.57
C SER A 86 6.86 -7.31 12.47
N GLU A 87 8.07 -7.41 11.92
CA GLU A 87 9.32 -7.12 12.62
C GLU A 87 9.63 -5.61 12.75
N TYR A 88 8.86 -4.74 12.06
CA TYR A 88 9.02 -3.28 12.10
C TYR A 88 7.89 -2.56 12.86
N LEU A 89 7.08 -3.30 13.62
CA LEU A 89 6.01 -2.79 14.48
C LEU A 89 6.43 -2.73 15.96
#